data_AF-A0A370F088-F1
#
_entry.id   AF-A0A370F088-F1
#
_cell.length_a   1.000
_cell.length_b   1.000
_cell.length_c   1.000
_cell.angle_alpha   90.00
_cell.angle_beta   90.00
_cell.angle_gamma   90.00
#
_symmetry.space_group_name_H-M   'P 1'
#
loop_
_entity.id
_entity.type
_entity.pdbx_description
1 polymer ?
#
loop_
_entity_poly.entity_id
_entity_poly.type
_entity_poly.pdbx_seq_one_letter_code
_entity_poly.pdbx_strand_id
1 'polypeptide(L)'
;MKNYLVGLLFFFFAVSCNTKKEEEISLPATAVKHLDISSKVIGENNKGEYVVSTDDSITKYLESRLRECFGLSDSISFSKFKIIKTTTQGESAKDSFLFLTNTSDELASIALFVDLKGDKFYFRINEGTKTVSSEVIMCKKENVGVDCKPLVLIHGGKERMICDSSGNCEKTGGKVWW
;
A
#
# COMPACT_ATOMS: atom_id res chain seq x y z
N MET A 1 5.55 58.20 56.29
CA MET A 1 4.13 57.89 56.00
C MET A 1 3.98 57.65 54.50
N LYS A 2 3.22 56.60 54.16
CA LYS A 2 2.60 56.26 52.87
C LYS A 2 3.50 55.77 51.72
N ASN A 3 3.56 54.44 51.68
CA ASN A 3 3.74 53.56 50.52
C ASN A 3 2.75 53.87 49.41
N TYR A 4 3.16 53.74 48.14
CA TYR A 4 2.39 53.19 47.00
C TYR A 4 3.41 52.84 45.90
N LEU A 5 4.05 51.66 45.92
CA LEU A 5 3.66 50.44 45.19
C LEU A 5 2.74 50.68 43.97
N VAL A 6 3.36 50.89 42.80
CA VAL A 6 2.75 50.71 41.47
C VAL A 6 3.83 49.94 40.71
N GLY A 7 3.75 48.62 40.57
CA GLY A 7 2.69 47.91 39.86
C GLY A 7 3.23 47.53 38.48
N LEU A 8 4.32 46.75 38.45
CA LEU A 8 4.94 46.24 37.24
C LEU A 8 4.02 45.15 36.67
N LEU A 9 3.14 45.56 35.75
CA LEU A 9 2.23 44.66 35.05
C LEU A 9 3.04 43.82 34.05
N PHE A 10 3.43 42.62 34.49
CA PHE A 10 3.83 41.53 33.61
C PHE A 10 2.65 41.21 32.68
N PHE A 11 2.75 41.62 31.42
CA PHE A 11 1.92 41.11 30.35
C PHE A 11 2.33 39.66 30.10
N PHE A 12 1.67 38.71 30.78
CA PHE A 12 1.63 37.33 30.32
C PHE A 12 0.82 37.31 29.02
N PHE A 13 1.51 37.25 27.88
CA PHE A 13 0.91 36.79 26.63
C PHE A 13 0.57 35.31 26.82
N ALA A 14 -0.62 35.04 27.34
CA ALA A 14 -1.29 33.77 27.12
C ALA A 14 -1.62 33.72 25.63
N VAL A 15 -0.76 33.04 24.86
CA VAL A 15 -1.10 32.57 23.52
C VAL A 15 -2.16 31.48 23.71
N SER A 16 -3.39 31.89 23.96
CA SER A 16 -4.57 31.08 23.73
C SER A 16 -4.67 30.95 22.22
N CYS A 17 -4.16 29.84 21.70
CA CYS A 17 -4.46 29.40 20.36
C CYS A 17 -5.99 29.21 20.31
N ASN A 18 -6.70 30.15 19.70
CA ASN A 18 -8.08 29.94 19.25
C ASN A 18 -8.02 28.90 18.11
N THR A 19 -7.77 27.65 18.47
CA THR A 19 -8.08 26.53 17.61
C THR A 19 -9.59 26.47 17.59
N LYS A 20 -10.19 27.05 16.54
CA LYS A 20 -11.51 26.62 16.12
C LYS A 20 -11.40 25.10 16.05
N LYS A 21 -12.16 24.41 16.90
CA LYS A 21 -12.50 23.01 16.70
C LYS A 21 -13.18 22.97 15.34
N GLU A 22 -12.38 22.72 14.31
CA GLU A 22 -12.87 22.16 13.08
C GLU A 22 -13.45 20.81 13.51
N GLU A 23 -14.78 20.73 13.45
CA GLU A 23 -15.48 19.48 13.65
C GLU A 23 -14.78 18.46 12.77
N GLU A 24 -14.19 17.44 13.40
CA GLU A 24 -14.00 16.17 12.73
C GLU A 24 -15.38 15.82 12.20
N ILE A 25 -15.57 16.05 10.90
CA ILE A 25 -16.56 15.36 10.11
C ILE A 25 -16.11 13.91 10.20
N SER A 26 -16.55 13.27 11.28
CA SER A 26 -16.63 11.84 11.42
C SER A 26 -17.53 11.41 10.28
N LEU A 27 -16.89 11.10 9.15
CA LEU A 27 -17.51 10.31 8.11
C LEU A 27 -18.15 9.12 8.83
N PRO A 28 -19.45 8.89 8.66
CA PRO A 28 -20.16 7.89 9.45
C PRO A 28 -19.44 6.56 9.25
N ALA A 29 -18.91 6.03 10.35
CA ALA A 29 -18.26 4.72 10.46
C ALA A 29 -19.30 3.60 10.32
N THR A 30 -20.11 3.67 9.26
CA THR A 30 -21.13 2.70 8.93
C THR A 30 -20.81 2.09 7.58
N ALA A 31 -20.26 0.87 7.68
CA ALA A 31 -20.40 -0.22 6.73
C ALA A 31 -19.46 -0.30 5.52
N VAL A 32 -18.15 -0.27 5.77
CA VAL A 32 -17.31 -1.32 5.18
C VAL A 32 -16.98 -2.26 6.33
N LYS A 33 -17.78 -3.31 6.54
CA LYS A 33 -17.36 -4.46 7.37
C LYS A 33 -15.95 -4.79 6.90
N HIS A 34 -14.97 -4.87 7.81
CA HIS A 34 -13.65 -5.41 7.52
C HIS A 34 -13.85 -6.67 6.67
N LEU A 35 -13.60 -6.53 5.37
CA LEU A 35 -13.71 -7.66 4.49
C LEU A 35 -12.51 -8.51 4.89
N ASP A 36 -12.76 -9.65 5.51
CA ASP A 36 -11.67 -10.57 5.85
C ASP A 36 -11.10 -11.14 4.55
N ILE A 37 -10.21 -10.34 3.94
CA ILE A 37 -9.57 -10.62 2.67
C ILE A 37 -8.44 -11.64 2.87
N SER A 38 -8.02 -11.88 4.12
CA SER A 38 -6.94 -12.81 4.45
C SER A 38 -7.23 -14.25 4.03
N SER A 39 -8.51 -14.64 4.09
CA SER A 39 -8.99 -15.96 3.75
C SER A 39 -9.67 -16.01 2.37
N LYS A 40 -9.84 -14.87 1.71
CA LYS A 40 -10.49 -14.79 0.39
C LYS A 40 -9.56 -15.26 -0.72
N VAL A 41 -10.12 -16.06 -1.61
CA VAL A 41 -9.48 -16.45 -2.87
C VAL A 41 -9.49 -15.25 -3.81
N ILE A 42 -8.32 -14.86 -4.28
CA ILE A 42 -8.14 -13.69 -5.16
C ILE A 42 -7.80 -14.08 -6.60
N GLY A 43 -7.59 -15.37 -6.83
CA GLY A 43 -7.34 -15.92 -8.15
C GLY A 43 -7.05 -17.41 -8.10
N GLU A 44 -6.81 -17.98 -9.27
CA GLU A 44 -6.55 -19.41 -9.44
C GLU A 44 -5.47 -19.66 -10.50
N ASN A 45 -4.79 -20.79 -10.38
CA ASN A 45 -3.89 -21.34 -11.38
C ASN A 45 -4.66 -22.39 -12.20
N ASN A 46 -5.11 -21.99 -13.37
CA ASN A 46 -5.76 -22.88 -14.33
C ASN A 46 -4.74 -23.39 -15.34
N LYS A 47 -4.09 -24.52 -15.03
CA LYS A 47 -3.15 -25.22 -15.93
C LYS A 47 -1.99 -24.33 -16.44
N GLY A 48 -1.47 -23.43 -15.60
CA GLY A 48 -0.38 -22.52 -15.93
C GLY A 48 -0.84 -21.10 -16.29
N GLU A 49 -2.14 -20.88 -16.46
CA GLU A 49 -2.71 -19.54 -16.59
C GLU A 49 -3.17 -19.02 -15.23
N TYR A 50 -2.72 -17.81 -14.84
CA TYR A 50 -3.10 -17.19 -13.58
C TYR A 50 -4.26 -16.23 -13.77
N VAL A 51 -5.41 -16.59 -13.24
CA VAL A 51 -6.66 -15.84 -13.41
C VAL A 51 -6.99 -15.13 -12.10
N VAL A 52 -7.19 -13.81 -12.15
CA VAL A 52 -7.69 -13.05 -11.00
C VAL A 52 -9.19 -13.26 -10.87
N SER A 53 -9.65 -13.59 -9.66
CA SER A 53 -11.07 -13.72 -9.35
C SER A 53 -11.70 -12.33 -9.43
N THR A 54 -12.65 -12.13 -10.34
CA THR A 54 -13.29 -10.83 -10.61
C THR A 54 -14.38 -10.48 -9.58
N ASP A 55 -14.13 -10.73 -8.30
CA ASP A 55 -14.98 -10.19 -7.24
C ASP A 55 -14.69 -8.68 -7.15
N ASP A 56 -15.52 -7.88 -7.84
CA ASP A 56 -15.43 -6.41 -7.91
C ASP A 56 -15.29 -5.75 -6.53
N SER A 57 -15.79 -6.39 -5.46
CA SER A 57 -15.65 -5.86 -4.09
C SER A 57 -14.21 -5.89 -3.58
N ILE A 58 -13.45 -6.94 -3.92
CA ILE A 58 -12.03 -7.08 -3.54
C ILE A 58 -11.20 -6.06 -4.32
N THR A 59 -11.46 -5.94 -5.62
CA THR A 59 -10.79 -4.96 -6.48
C THR A 59 -11.00 -3.54 -5.97
N LYS A 60 -12.24 -3.12 -5.74
CA LYS A 60 -12.54 -1.77 -5.22
C LYS A 60 -11.93 -1.52 -3.84
N TYR A 61 -12.00 -2.50 -2.95
CA TYR A 61 -11.37 -2.38 -1.64
C TYR A 61 -9.85 -2.17 -1.77
N LEU A 62 -9.20 -2.97 -2.61
CA LEU A 62 -7.76 -2.89 -2.83
C LEU A 62 -7.38 -1.54 -3.43
N GLU A 63 -8.08 -1.08 -4.47
CA GLU A 63 -7.83 0.22 -5.09
C GLU A 63 -7.91 1.36 -4.05
N SER A 64 -8.94 1.34 -3.20
CA SER A 64 -9.07 2.31 -2.10
C SER A 64 -7.86 2.28 -1.16
N ARG A 65 -7.40 1.10 -0.77
CA ARG A 65 -6.24 0.94 0.13
C ARG A 65 -4.92 1.32 -0.52
N LEU A 66 -4.73 1.03 -1.81
CA LEU A 66 -3.53 1.42 -2.54
C LEU A 66 -3.47 2.94 -2.71
N ARG A 67 -4.60 3.60 -2.97
CA ARG A 67 -4.69 5.07 -3.00
C ARG A 67 -4.29 5.67 -1.66
N GLU A 68 -4.88 5.19 -0.57
CA GLU A 68 -4.57 5.64 0.79
C GLU A 68 -3.07 5.42 1.12
N CYS A 69 -2.54 4.23 0.83
CA CYS A 69 -1.17 3.85 1.14
C CYS A 69 -0.13 4.69 0.40
N PHE A 70 -0.43 5.16 -0.81
CA PHE A 70 0.53 5.86 -1.67
C PHE A 70 0.17 7.32 -1.96
N GLY A 71 -0.92 7.83 -1.40
CA GLY A 71 -1.39 9.21 -1.61
C GLY A 71 -1.75 9.51 -3.06
N LEU A 72 -2.36 8.56 -3.77
CA LEU A 72 -2.71 8.73 -5.18
C LEU A 72 -4.00 9.54 -5.36
N SER A 73 -3.98 10.48 -6.32
CA SER A 73 -5.15 11.26 -6.73
C SER A 73 -6.28 10.36 -7.26
N ASP A 74 -7.53 10.73 -7.00
CA ASP A 74 -8.73 10.08 -7.55
C ASP A 74 -8.75 10.06 -9.09
N SER A 75 -8.06 11.00 -9.73
CA SER A 75 -7.93 11.05 -11.19
C SER A 75 -7.08 9.93 -11.80
N ILE A 76 -6.20 9.30 -11.01
CA ILE A 76 -5.37 8.18 -11.46
C ILE A 76 -6.21 6.91 -11.33
N SER A 77 -6.48 6.20 -12.43
CA SER A 77 -7.16 4.89 -12.35
C SER A 77 -6.16 3.75 -12.37
N PHE A 78 -6.59 2.56 -11.96
CA PHE A 78 -5.78 1.35 -12.02
C PHE A 78 -6.18 0.53 -13.23
N SER A 79 -5.18 -0.04 -13.90
CA SER A 79 -5.39 -1.05 -14.93
C SER A 79 -5.88 -2.36 -14.30
N LYS A 80 -6.35 -3.29 -15.15
CA LYS A 80 -6.82 -4.60 -14.71
C LYS A 80 -5.72 -5.31 -13.90
N PHE A 81 -6.08 -5.75 -12.70
CA PHE A 81 -5.21 -6.55 -11.86
C PHE A 81 -4.88 -7.89 -12.51
N LYS A 82 -3.65 -8.36 -12.30
CA LYS A 82 -3.15 -9.65 -12.77
C LYS A 82 -2.27 -10.32 -11.73
N ILE A 83 -2.19 -11.64 -11.79
CA ILE A 83 -1.20 -12.41 -11.04
C ILE A 83 -0.07 -12.78 -11.99
N ILE A 84 1.16 -12.51 -11.58
CA ILE A 84 2.35 -12.90 -12.34
C ILE A 84 3.22 -13.84 -11.51
N LYS A 85 3.86 -14.78 -12.19
CA LYS A 85 4.96 -15.56 -11.64
C LYS A 85 6.28 -14.85 -11.95
N THR A 86 7.13 -14.74 -10.96
CA THR A 86 8.50 -14.23 -11.08
C THR A 86 9.48 -15.19 -10.44
N THR A 87 10.69 -15.26 -10.98
CA THR A 87 11.79 -15.97 -10.32
C THR A 87 12.49 -14.99 -9.39
N THR A 88 12.76 -15.41 -8.16
CA THR A 88 13.50 -14.60 -7.19
C THR A 88 14.94 -14.37 -7.64
N GLN A 89 15.46 -13.18 -7.36
CA GLN A 89 16.87 -12.82 -7.52
C GLN A 89 17.63 -13.02 -6.19
N GLY A 90 18.97 -13.03 -6.25
CA GLY A 90 19.83 -13.05 -5.06
C GLY A 90 20.28 -14.45 -4.66
N GLU A 91 20.15 -14.77 -3.37
CA GLU A 91 20.78 -15.96 -2.76
C GLU A 91 20.24 -17.30 -3.29
N SER A 92 19.00 -17.32 -3.76
CA SER A 92 18.39 -18.51 -4.36
C SER A 92 17.35 -18.14 -5.40
N ALA A 93 17.27 -18.95 -6.46
CA ALA A 93 16.23 -18.87 -7.48
C ALA A 93 15.05 -19.75 -7.09
N LYS A 94 13.90 -19.14 -6.86
CA LYS A 94 12.64 -19.79 -6.49
C LYS A 94 11.49 -19.07 -7.19
N ASP A 95 10.44 -19.81 -7.48
CA ASP A 95 9.19 -19.22 -7.95
C ASP A 95 8.51 -18.40 -6.83
N SER A 96 8.14 -17.18 -7.16
CA SER A 96 7.31 -16.30 -6.32
C SER A 96 6.19 -15.70 -7.18
N PHE A 97 5.13 -15.26 -6.52
CA PHE A 97 3.93 -14.76 -7.20
C PHE A 97 3.56 -13.38 -6.68
N LEU A 98 3.21 -12.50 -7.61
CA LEU A 98 2.84 -11.12 -7.33
C LEU A 98 1.46 -10.83 -7.88
N PHE A 99 0.63 -10.14 -7.08
CA PHE A 99 -0.55 -9.43 -7.56
C PHE A 99 -0.13 -8.06 -8.05
N LEU A 100 -0.40 -7.74 -9.30
CA LEU A 100 0.13 -6.55 -9.97
C LEU A 100 -0.97 -5.73 -10.65
N THR A 101 -0.83 -4.41 -10.57
CA THR A 101 -1.57 -3.43 -11.39
C THR A 101 -0.64 -2.29 -11.79
N ASN A 102 -0.99 -1.57 -12.83
CA ASN A 102 -0.37 -0.31 -13.24
C ASN A 102 -1.34 0.85 -13.09
N THR A 103 -0.83 2.05 -12.86
CA THR A 103 -1.61 3.29 -12.98
C THR A 103 -1.96 3.58 -14.44
N SER A 104 -3.04 4.32 -14.67
CA SER A 104 -3.56 4.61 -16.02
C SER A 104 -2.72 5.57 -16.83
N ASP A 105 -1.89 6.38 -16.18
CA ASP A 105 -0.83 7.18 -16.83
C ASP A 105 0.41 6.33 -17.18
N GLU A 106 0.37 5.05 -16.84
CA GLU A 106 1.44 4.07 -16.99
C GLU A 106 2.74 4.43 -16.26
N LEU A 107 2.76 5.41 -15.36
CA LEU A 107 3.98 5.87 -14.68
C LEU A 107 4.34 5.05 -13.44
N ALA A 108 3.46 4.18 -12.96
CA ALA A 108 3.72 3.34 -11.82
C ALA A 108 3.18 1.91 -11.98
N SER A 109 3.97 0.96 -11.50
CA SER A 109 3.59 -0.44 -11.33
C SER A 109 3.52 -0.75 -9.84
N ILE A 110 2.42 -1.33 -9.36
CA ILE A 110 2.19 -1.62 -7.95
C ILE A 110 2.06 -3.13 -7.77
N ALA A 111 2.75 -3.69 -6.78
CA ALA A 111 2.73 -5.12 -6.50
C ALA A 111 2.56 -5.45 -5.01
N LEU A 112 1.89 -6.58 -4.77
CA LEU A 112 1.75 -7.24 -3.48
C LEU A 112 2.11 -8.72 -3.61
N PHE A 113 2.61 -9.33 -2.54
CA PHE A 113 2.84 -10.77 -2.52
C PHE A 113 1.54 -11.55 -2.47
N VAL A 114 1.52 -12.69 -3.18
CA VAL A 114 0.45 -13.69 -3.07
C VAL A 114 1.03 -15.08 -2.89
N ASP A 115 0.32 -15.92 -2.16
CA ASP A 115 0.66 -17.32 -1.95
C ASP A 115 -0.26 -18.22 -2.77
N LEU A 116 0.33 -19.19 -3.46
CA LEU A 116 -0.38 -20.28 -4.11
C LEU A 116 -0.55 -21.44 -3.11
N LYS A 117 -1.79 -21.76 -2.75
CA LYS A 117 -2.13 -22.91 -1.89
C LYS A 117 -3.04 -23.85 -2.69
N GLY A 118 -2.49 -24.99 -3.11
CA GLY A 118 -3.15 -25.84 -4.11
C GLY A 118 -3.19 -25.12 -5.46
N ASP A 119 -4.38 -24.89 -5.97
CA ASP A 119 -4.67 -24.17 -7.23
C ASP A 119 -5.16 -22.73 -7.00
N LYS A 120 -5.19 -22.25 -5.76
CA LYS A 120 -5.78 -20.95 -5.39
C LYS A 120 -4.75 -19.95 -4.87
N PHE A 121 -4.90 -18.70 -5.27
CA PHE A 121 -4.12 -17.59 -4.79
C PHE A 121 -4.80 -16.86 -3.64
N TYR A 122 -3.99 -16.47 -2.66
CA TYR A 122 -4.36 -15.70 -1.47
C TYR A 122 -3.36 -14.57 -1.28
N PHE A 123 -3.75 -13.44 -0.70
CA PHE A 123 -2.77 -12.43 -0.32
C PHE A 123 -1.82 -12.98 0.73
N ARG A 124 -0.52 -12.72 0.55
CA ARG A 124 0.46 -13.02 1.59
C ARG A 124 0.36 -11.97 2.69
N ILE A 125 0.24 -12.43 3.91
CA ILE A 125 0.01 -11.60 5.09
C ILE A 125 1.14 -11.83 6.10
N ASN A 126 1.62 -10.74 6.68
CA ASN A 126 2.59 -10.73 7.76
C ASN A 126 1.85 -10.66 9.11
N GLU A 127 1.89 -11.76 9.86
CA GLU A 127 1.21 -11.90 11.17
C GLU A 127 2.11 -11.56 12.38
N GLY A 128 3.26 -10.93 12.16
CA GLY A 128 4.25 -10.66 13.21
C GLY A 128 4.03 -9.40 14.06
N THR A 129 3.00 -8.61 13.77
CA THR A 129 2.64 -7.38 14.50
C THR A 129 1.26 -7.51 15.14
N LYS A 130 0.84 -6.57 15.99
CA LYS A 130 -0.53 -6.51 16.53
C LYS A 130 -1.64 -6.39 15.45
N THR A 131 -1.24 -6.32 14.18
CA THR A 131 -2.08 -6.02 13.02
C THR A 131 -1.66 -6.88 11.83
N VAL A 132 -2.67 -7.32 11.07
CA VAL A 132 -2.59 -8.14 9.86
C VAL A 132 -2.32 -7.21 8.67
N SER A 133 -1.22 -7.42 7.94
CA SER A 133 -0.89 -6.57 6.79
C SER A 133 -0.19 -7.32 5.65
N SER A 134 -0.36 -6.83 4.43
CA SER A 134 0.46 -7.24 3.29
C SER A 134 1.49 -6.16 2.96
N GLU A 135 2.72 -6.57 2.65
CA GLU A 135 3.71 -5.66 2.07
C GLU A 135 3.25 -5.29 0.65
N VAL A 136 3.32 -3.99 0.34
CA VAL A 136 3.07 -3.46 -1.00
C VAL A 136 4.24 -2.59 -1.42
N ILE A 137 4.58 -2.64 -2.70
CA ILE A 137 5.54 -1.70 -3.29
C ILE A 137 4.92 -1.04 -4.52
N MET A 138 5.36 0.19 -4.78
CA MET A 138 5.13 0.91 -6.02
C MET A 138 6.47 1.24 -6.65
N CYS A 139 6.63 0.83 -7.90
CA CYS A 139 7.77 1.13 -8.74
C CYS A 139 7.36 2.24 -9.71
N LYS A 140 7.91 3.44 -9.51
CA LYS A 140 7.64 4.62 -10.33
C LYS A 140 8.73 4.81 -11.36
N LYS A 141 8.34 5.31 -12.54
CA LYS A 141 9.25 5.71 -13.60
C LYS A 141 8.98 7.13 -14.04
N GLU A 142 10.04 7.81 -14.47
CA GLU A 142 9.97 9.20 -14.91
C GLU A 142 9.19 9.38 -16.22
N ASN A 143 9.28 8.41 -17.13
CA ASN A 143 8.70 8.52 -18.47
C ASN A 143 7.98 7.23 -18.88
N VAL A 144 6.92 7.39 -19.68
CA VAL A 144 6.27 6.28 -20.39
C VAL A 144 7.30 5.60 -21.31
N GLY A 145 7.27 4.27 -21.36
CA GLY A 145 8.23 3.47 -22.14
C GLY A 145 9.50 3.04 -21.39
N VAL A 146 9.80 3.61 -20.22
CA VAL A 146 10.81 3.04 -19.30
C VAL A 146 10.24 1.77 -18.67
N ASP A 147 11.06 0.73 -18.57
CA ASP A 147 10.68 -0.51 -17.89
C ASP A 147 11.08 -0.40 -16.41
N CYS A 148 10.07 -0.40 -15.53
CA CYS A 148 10.23 -0.30 -14.09
C CYS A 148 9.23 -1.27 -13.45
N LYS A 149 9.73 -2.49 -13.21
CA LYS A 149 8.91 -3.64 -12.82
C LYS A 149 9.16 -4.02 -11.37
N PRO A 150 8.12 -4.39 -10.63
CA PRO A 150 8.26 -5.09 -9.36
C PRO A 150 8.92 -6.46 -9.57
N LEU A 151 9.92 -6.76 -8.74
CA LEU A 151 10.66 -8.02 -8.72
C LEU A 151 10.75 -8.52 -7.27
N VAL A 152 11.26 -9.75 -7.08
CA VAL A 152 11.46 -10.33 -5.75
C VAL A 152 12.94 -10.67 -5.55
N LEU A 153 13.52 -10.17 -4.47
CA LEU A 153 14.87 -10.47 -4.02
C LEU A 153 14.82 -11.37 -2.79
N ILE A 154 15.64 -12.41 -2.75
CA ILE A 154 15.92 -13.17 -1.52
C ILE A 154 17.24 -12.68 -0.94
N HIS A 155 17.17 -12.18 0.30
CA HIS A 155 18.34 -11.81 1.08
C HIS A 155 18.15 -12.18 2.55
N GLY A 156 19.13 -12.86 3.14
CA GLY A 156 19.04 -13.42 4.50
C GLY A 156 17.90 -14.42 4.63
N GLY A 157 17.65 -15.21 3.57
CA GLY A 157 16.56 -16.19 3.52
C GLY A 157 15.14 -15.59 3.50
N LYS A 158 15.00 -14.27 3.34
CA LYS A 158 13.70 -13.58 3.29
C LYS A 158 13.43 -13.01 1.90
N GLU A 159 12.24 -13.25 1.38
CA GLU A 159 11.73 -12.62 0.17
C GLU A 159 11.38 -11.15 0.46
N ARG A 160 11.79 -10.25 -0.42
CA ARG A 160 11.46 -8.82 -0.39
C ARG A 160 11.10 -8.35 -1.80
N MET A 161 10.07 -7.53 -1.93
CA MET A 161 9.80 -6.91 -3.22
C MET A 161 10.78 -5.75 -3.45
N ILE A 162 11.32 -5.68 -4.65
CA ILE A 162 12.19 -4.59 -5.12
C ILE A 162 11.65 -4.07 -6.45
N CYS A 163 12.17 -2.93 -6.89
CA CYS A 163 11.94 -2.47 -8.25
C CYS A 163 13.17 -2.81 -9.09
N ASP A 164 12.99 -3.04 -10.39
CA ASP A 164 14.10 -3.22 -11.31
C ASP A 164 15.10 -2.05 -11.20
N SER A 165 16.37 -2.40 -11.27
CA SER A 165 17.51 -1.48 -11.23
C SER A 165 17.77 -0.80 -12.58
N SER A 166 17.04 -1.15 -13.66
CA SER A 166 17.07 -0.37 -14.91
C SER A 166 16.71 1.09 -14.63
N GLY A 167 17.55 2.01 -15.12
CA GLY A 167 17.61 3.40 -14.70
C GLY A 167 16.27 4.14 -14.54
N ASN A 168 16.27 5.11 -13.62
CA ASN A 168 15.15 6.01 -13.26
C ASN A 168 13.90 5.32 -12.68
N CYS A 169 14.11 4.21 -11.97
CA CYS A 169 13.06 3.49 -11.26
C CYS A 169 13.13 3.79 -9.75
N GLU A 170 12.10 4.46 -9.22
CA GLU A 170 11.99 4.78 -7.79
C GLU A 170 11.09 3.79 -7.08
N LYS A 171 11.54 3.31 -5.92
CA LYS A 171 10.74 2.43 -5.05
C LYS A 171 10.06 3.23 -3.95
N THR A 172 8.74 3.14 -3.86
CA THR A 172 7.97 3.52 -2.67
C THR A 172 7.44 2.24 -2.00
N GLY A 173 7.72 2.03 -0.71
CA GLY A 173 7.21 0.90 0.07
C GLY A 173 6.03 1.29 0.95
N GLY A 174 5.12 0.36 1.20
CA GLY A 174 3.95 0.58 2.04
C GLY A 174 3.41 -0.70 2.68
N LYS A 175 2.34 -0.55 3.47
CA LYS A 175 1.60 -1.68 4.06
C LYS A 175 0.11 -1.47 3.84
N VAL A 176 -0.56 -2.49 3.31
CA VAL A 176 -2.03 -2.53 3.26
C VAL A 176 -2.52 -3.30 4.48
N TRP A 177 -3.39 -2.66 5.26
CA TRP A 177 -4.02 -3.23 6.44
C TRP A 177 -5.37 -3.85 6.08
N TRP A 178 -5.62 -5.06 6.59
CA TRP A 178 -6.83 -5.84 6.34
C TRP A 178 -7.74 -5.80 7.58
#